data_AF-A0A2D5XXZ1-F1
#
_entry.id   AF-A0A2D5XXZ1-F1
#
_cell.length_a   1.000
_cell.length_b   1.000
_cell.length_c   1.000
_cell.angle_alpha   90.00
_cell.angle_beta   90.00
_cell.angle_gamma   90.00
#
_symmetry.space_group_name_H-M   'P 1'
#
loop_
_entity.id
_entity.type
_entity.pdbx_description
1 polymer ?
#
loop_
_entity_poly.entity_id
_entity_poly.type
_entity_poly.pdbx_seq_one_letter_code
_entity_poly.pdbx_strand_id
1 'polypeptide(L)'
;MAIYIIKVTTNKEDRALEMIADRARKKQLAVQTVVRPHGLKGYLILEAEDRDAAEEAAYNLPYVKGILGQDVPYEEVQSMLEPKAEEVNIEANDIVEMIGHTSKVKKQKSHE
;
A
#
# COMPACT_ATOMS: atom_id res chain seq x y z
N MET A 1 13.01 -4.60 17.59
CA MET A 1 11.70 -4.97 17.03
C MET A 1 10.93 -3.70 16.80
N ALA A 2 10.65 -3.42 15.53
CA ALA A 2 10.11 -2.16 15.07
C ALA A 2 9.12 -2.42 13.94
N ILE A 3 8.15 -1.52 13.81
CA ILE A 3 7.13 -1.60 12.78
C ILE A 3 7.43 -0.55 11.72
N TYR A 4 7.43 -0.98 10.46
CA TYR A 4 7.72 -0.16 9.31
C TYR A 4 6.52 -0.14 8.37
N ILE A 5 6.29 1.02 7.74
CA ILE A 5 5.28 1.17 6.71
C ILE A 5 5.95 1.07 5.35
N ILE A 6 5.45 0.17 4.52
CA ILE A 6 5.96 -0.05 3.17
C ILE A 6 4.97 0.58 2.20
N LYS A 7 5.42 1.55 1.42
CA LYS A 7 4.64 2.14 0.35
C LYS A 7 4.63 1.19 -0.84
N VAL A 8 3.45 0.86 -1.33
CA VAL A 8 3.27 -0.02 -2.49
C VAL A 8 2.38 0.63 -3.55
N THR A 9 2.30 0.00 -4.71
CA THR A 9 1.36 0.40 -5.76
C THR A 9 -0.05 -0.02 -5.38
N THR A 10 -0.99 0.92 -5.45
CA THR A 10 -2.40 0.69 -5.17
C THR A 10 -2.99 -0.42 -6.03
N ASN A 11 -3.83 -1.27 -5.44
CA ASN A 11 -4.42 -2.48 -6.05
C ASN A 11 -3.40 -3.59 -6.39
N LYS A 12 -2.18 -3.50 -5.84
CA LYS A 12 -1.12 -4.52 -5.95
C LYS A 12 -0.57 -4.92 -4.57
N GLU A 13 -1.31 -4.63 -3.50
CA GLU A 13 -0.92 -4.88 -2.12
C GLU A 13 -0.72 -6.38 -1.87
N ASP A 14 -1.65 -7.23 -2.31
CA ASP A 14 -1.53 -8.70 -2.13
C ASP A 14 -0.28 -9.25 -2.83
N ARG A 15 -0.02 -8.78 -4.07
CA ARG A 15 1.18 -9.19 -4.81
C ARG A 15 2.45 -8.70 -4.15
N ALA A 16 2.50 -7.45 -3.71
CA ALA A 16 3.65 -6.92 -3.00
C ALA A 16 3.91 -7.68 -1.68
N LEU A 17 2.85 -8.01 -0.95
CA LEU A 17 2.92 -8.80 0.28
C LEU A 17 3.52 -10.18 0.02
N GLU A 18 3.02 -10.91 -0.99
CA GLU A 18 3.56 -12.22 -1.38
C GLU A 18 5.06 -12.13 -1.69
N MET A 19 5.49 -11.09 -2.43
CA MET A 19 6.89 -10.92 -2.82
C MET A 19 7.80 -10.59 -1.64
N ILE A 20 7.35 -9.74 -0.73
CA ILE A 20 8.09 -9.41 0.50
C ILE A 20 8.22 -10.65 1.39
N ALA A 21 7.12 -11.40 1.58
CA ALA A 21 7.11 -12.62 2.38
C ALA A 21 8.04 -13.71 1.80
N ASP A 22 7.99 -13.91 0.48
CA ASP A 22 8.87 -14.86 -0.21
C ASP A 22 10.35 -14.46 -0.10
N ARG A 23 10.67 -13.16 -0.24
CA ARG A 23 12.04 -12.66 -0.07
C ARG A 23 12.55 -12.83 1.36
N ALA A 24 11.73 -12.47 2.35
CA ALA A 24 12.07 -12.65 3.76
C ALA A 24 12.37 -14.11 4.09
N ARG A 25 11.56 -15.05 3.59
CA ARG A 25 11.78 -16.50 3.78
C ARG A 25 13.05 -16.98 3.07
N LYS A 26 13.24 -16.60 1.81
CA LYS A 26 14.40 -17.06 1.00
C LYS A 26 15.72 -16.57 1.55
N LYS A 27 15.77 -15.31 2.01
CA LYS A 27 16.97 -14.70 2.59
C LYS A 27 17.11 -14.92 4.10
N GLN A 28 16.14 -15.59 4.73
CA GLN A 28 16.08 -15.81 6.18
C GLN A 28 16.24 -14.48 6.97
N LEU A 29 15.56 -13.43 6.49
CA LEU A 29 15.63 -12.12 7.12
C LEU A 29 14.91 -12.13 8.46
N ALA A 30 15.34 -11.28 9.38
CA ALA A 30 14.71 -11.06 10.67
C ALA A 30 13.41 -10.24 10.55
N VAL A 31 12.50 -10.67 9.66
CA VAL A 31 11.15 -10.15 9.47
C VAL A 31 10.17 -11.13 10.11
N GLN A 32 9.40 -10.66 11.08
CA GLN A 32 8.46 -11.49 11.83
C GLN A 32 7.11 -11.54 11.10
N THR A 33 6.63 -10.38 10.65
CA THR A 33 5.28 -10.23 10.11
C THR A 33 5.26 -9.26 8.94
N VAL A 34 4.45 -9.57 7.92
CA VAL A 34 4.00 -8.59 6.93
C VAL A 34 2.48 -8.67 6.85
N VAL A 35 1.80 -7.55 7.01
CA VAL A 35 0.34 -7.49 7.04
C VAL A 35 -0.18 -6.41 6.12
N ARG A 36 -1.30 -6.74 5.48
CA ARG A 36 -2.12 -5.79 4.74
C ARG A 36 -3.27 -5.33 5.65
N PRO A 37 -3.22 -4.11 6.19
CA PRO A 37 -4.33 -3.58 6.97
C PRO A 37 -5.58 -3.37 6.10
N HIS A 38 -6.75 -3.77 6.63
CA HIS A 38 -8.03 -3.58 5.96
C HIS A 38 -8.39 -2.09 5.99
N GLY A 39 -8.58 -1.48 4.81
CA GLY A 39 -8.93 -0.05 4.69
C GLY A 39 -7.78 0.86 4.24
N LEU A 40 -6.53 0.41 4.34
CA LEU A 40 -5.38 1.18 3.89
C LEU A 40 -4.97 0.79 2.46
N LYS A 41 -5.14 1.72 1.51
CA LYS A 41 -4.80 1.50 0.10
C LYS A 41 -3.38 1.98 -0.20
N GLY A 42 -2.59 1.15 -0.88
CA GLY A 42 -1.23 1.49 -1.30
C GLY A 42 -0.15 1.38 -0.21
N TYR A 43 -0.43 0.72 0.91
CA TYR A 43 0.53 0.51 1.99
C TYR A 43 0.44 -0.90 2.57
N LEU A 44 1.56 -1.37 3.10
CA LEU A 44 1.68 -2.58 3.90
C LEU A 44 2.40 -2.24 5.21
N ILE A 45 2.17 -3.04 6.24
CA ILE A 45 2.88 -2.95 7.51
C ILE A 45 3.84 -4.13 7.58
N LEU A 46 5.09 -3.87 7.98
CA LEU A 46 6.13 -4.87 8.14
C LEU A 46 6.78 -4.75 9.51
N GLU A 47 6.83 -5.86 10.24
CA GLU A 47 7.47 -5.97 11.54
C GLU A 47 8.80 -6.71 11.38
N ALA A 48 9.88 -6.06 11.80
CA ALA A 48 11.23 -6.61 11.70
C ALA A 48 12.05 -6.33 12.98
N GLU A 49 13.13 -7.07 13.14
CA GLU A 49 14.06 -6.89 14.27
C GLU A 49 14.72 -5.51 14.21
N ASP A 50 15.16 -5.13 13.01
CA ASP A 50 15.84 -3.89 12.69
C ASP A 50 15.44 -3.35 11.29
N ARG A 51 15.95 -2.16 10.97
CA ARG A 51 15.65 -1.45 9.73
C ARG A 51 16.30 -2.10 8.51
N ASP A 52 17.50 -2.68 8.68
CA ASP A 52 18.25 -3.27 7.57
C ASP A 52 17.50 -4.50 7.02
N ALA A 53 17.00 -5.35 7.92
CA ALA A 53 16.15 -6.48 7.58
C ALA A 53 14.86 -6.04 6.85
N ALA A 54 14.23 -4.94 7.30
CA ALA A 54 13.06 -4.37 6.65
C ALA A 54 13.37 -3.84 5.25
N GLU A 55 14.45 -3.06 5.11
CA GLU A 55 14.88 -2.49 3.83
C GLU A 55 15.24 -3.59 2.84
N GLU A 56 16.00 -4.59 3.27
CA GLU A 56 16.39 -5.74 2.46
C GLU A 56 15.17 -6.60 2.04
N ALA A 57 14.16 -6.72 2.89
CA ALA A 57 12.91 -7.41 2.55
C ALA A 57 12.11 -6.67 1.48
N ALA A 58 12.18 -5.34 1.45
CA ALA A 58 11.46 -4.47 0.52
C ALA A 58 12.28 -4.10 -0.74
N TYR A 59 13.58 -4.39 -0.75
CA TYR A 59 14.53 -3.84 -1.71
C TYR A 59 14.31 -4.35 -3.13
N ASN A 60 14.12 -3.42 -4.07
CA ASN A 60 14.02 -3.68 -5.51
C ASN A 60 12.99 -4.75 -5.86
N LEU A 61 11.86 -4.74 -5.14
CA LEU A 61 10.72 -5.61 -5.42
C LEU A 61 9.69 -4.90 -6.32
N PRO A 62 9.08 -5.60 -7.29
CA PRO A 62 7.94 -5.09 -8.04
C PRO A 62 6.82 -4.60 -7.12
N TYR A 63 6.19 -3.50 -7.53
CA TYR A 63 5.08 -2.86 -6.81
C TYR A 63 5.45 -2.25 -5.44
N VAL A 64 6.68 -2.44 -4.95
CA VAL A 64 7.19 -1.80 -3.74
C VAL A 64 7.85 -0.48 -4.13
N LYS A 65 7.42 0.61 -3.50
CA LYS A 65 7.97 1.96 -3.72
C LYS A 65 9.02 2.34 -2.68
N GLY A 66 9.06 1.62 -1.55
CA GLY A 66 10.06 1.81 -0.48
C GLY A 66 9.44 1.85 0.91
N ILE A 67 10.29 1.91 1.92
CA ILE A 67 9.90 2.11 3.32
C ILE A 67 9.69 3.59 3.60
N LEU A 68 8.64 3.90 4.36
CA LEU A 68 8.34 5.23 4.85
C LEU A 68 9.02 5.48 6.20
N GLY A 69 9.84 6.52 6.26
CA GLY A 69 10.25 7.16 7.50
C GLY A 69 11.01 6.25 8.48
N GLN A 70 10.75 6.50 9.76
CA GLN A 70 11.25 5.76 10.92
C GLN A 70 10.21 4.77 11.43
N ASP A 71 10.53 4.03 12.49
CA ASP A 71 9.62 3.08 13.11
C ASP A 71 8.32 3.76 13.58
N VAL A 72 7.22 3.03 13.46
CA VAL A 72 5.87 3.48 13.81
C VAL A 72 5.46 2.84 15.14
N PRO A 73 4.94 3.62 16.12
CA PRO A 73 4.46 3.07 17.37
C PRO A 73 3.24 2.17 17.13
N TYR A 74 3.12 1.12 17.93
CA TYR A 74 2.03 0.14 17.80
C TYR A 74 0.62 0.78 17.88
N GLU A 75 0.46 1.84 18.67
CA GLU A 75 -0.81 2.56 18.83
C GLU A 75 -1.32 3.15 17.50
N GLU A 76 -0.43 3.68 16.66
CA GLU A 76 -0.81 4.16 15.32
C GLU A 76 -1.24 3.01 14.41
N VAL A 77 -0.51 1.89 14.48
CA VAL A 77 -0.78 0.69 13.68
C VAL A 77 -2.14 0.09 14.04
N GLN A 78 -2.49 0.07 15.33
CA GLN A 78 -3.79 -0.39 15.81
C GLN A 78 -4.92 0.44 15.20
N SER A 79 -4.79 1.78 15.20
CA SER A 79 -5.78 2.65 14.56
C SER A 79 -5.89 2.48 13.03
N MET A 80 -4.88 1.91 12.37
CA MET A 80 -4.91 1.59 10.93
C MET A 80 -5.51 0.21 10.64
N LEU A 81 -5.41 -0.72 11.59
CA LEU A 81 -5.96 -2.07 11.52
C LEU A 81 -7.45 -2.09 11.90
N GLU A 82 -7.88 -1.17 12.76
CA GLU A 82 -9.28 -0.98 13.08
C GLU A 82 -10.01 -0.47 11.83
N PRO A 83 -10.96 -1.24 11.28
CA PRO A 83 -11.81 -0.71 10.23
C PRO A 83 -12.60 0.44 10.86
N LYS A 84 -12.24 1.68 10.56
CA LYS A 84 -13.25 2.74 10.56
C LYS A 84 -14.28 2.25 9.57
N ALA A 85 -15.40 1.77 10.08
CA ALA A 85 -16.62 1.69 9.31
C ALA A 85 -16.86 3.12 8.82
N GLU A 86 -16.32 3.45 7.65
CA GLU A 86 -16.95 4.47 6.83
C GLU A 86 -18.31 3.87 6.54
N GLU A 87 -19.26 4.23 7.39
CA GLU A 87 -20.68 4.15 7.11
C GLU A 87 -20.86 4.95 5.84
N VAL A 88 -20.64 4.32 4.69
CA VAL A 88 -21.22 4.78 3.45
C VAL A 88 -22.71 4.49 3.63
N ASN A 89 -23.38 5.41 4.32
CA ASN A 89 -24.82 5.50 4.33
C ASN A 89 -25.19 5.85 2.89
N ILE A 90 -25.36 4.84 2.04
CA ILE A 90 -25.98 5.03 0.73
C ILE A 90 -27.45 5.29 1.04
N GLU A 91 -27.77 6.52 1.40
CA GLU A 91 -29.14 6.99 1.34
C GLU A 91 -29.51 7.08 -0.13
N ALA A 92 -30.66 6.49 -0.47
CA ALA A 92 -31.17 6.41 -1.82
C ALA A 92 -31.55 7.81 -2.32
N ASN A 93 -30.58 8.64 -2.72
CA ASN A 93 -30.69 9.85 -3.53
C ASN A 93 -29.34 10.52 -3.87
N ASP A 94 -28.19 9.88 -3.59
CA ASP A 94 -26.91 10.52 -3.89
C ASP A 94 -26.61 10.50 -5.40
N ILE A 95 -26.32 11.69 -5.92
CA ILE A 95 -26.04 11.93 -7.34
C ILE A 95 -24.63 11.41 -7.60
N VAL A 96 -24.54 10.16 -8.05
CA VAL A 96 -23.30 9.56 -8.54
C VAL A 96 -22.79 10.35 -9.75
N GLU A 97 -21.85 11.25 -9.51
CA GLU A 97 -21.09 11.94 -10.55
C GLU A 97 -20.22 10.89 -11.26
N MET A 98 -20.64 10.48 -12.46
CA MET A 98 -19.87 9.59 -13.31
C MET A 98 -18.53 10.23 -13.65
N ILE A 99 -17.44 9.75 -13.04
CA ILE A 99 -16.07 10.06 -13.49
C ILE A 99 -15.81 9.26 -14.78
N GLY A 100 -16.49 9.67 -15.85
CA GLY A 100 -16.31 9.16 -17.19
C GLY A 100 -14.98 9.64 -17.76
N HIS A 101 -14.06 8.71 -17.99
CA HIS A 101 -12.86 8.92 -18.78
C HIS A 101 -13.22 9.55 -20.14
N THR A 102 -12.73 10.75 -20.42
CA THR A 102 -12.65 11.30 -21.78
C THR A 102 -11.20 11.63 -22.11
N SER A 103 -10.52 10.66 -22.72
CA SER A 103 -9.26 10.89 -23.42
C SER A 103 -9.52 11.85 -24.59
N LYS A 104 -9.27 13.14 -24.39
CA LYS A 104 -9.29 14.14 -25.48
C LYS A 104 -8.07 13.94 -26.37
N VAL A 105 -8.23 13.09 -27.39
CA VAL A 105 -7.44 13.15 -28.62
C VAL A 105 -7.88 14.38 -29.42
N LYS A 106 -6.98 15.36 -29.63
CA LYS A 106 -6.77 16.11 -30.89
C LYS A 106 -5.96 17.40 -30.68
N LYS A 107 -4.95 17.59 -31.52
CA LYS A 107 -4.77 18.83 -32.29
C LYS A 107 -4.08 18.50 -33.62
N GLN A 108 -4.88 18.16 -34.61
CA GLN A 108 -4.50 18.27 -36.01
C GLN A 108 -5.26 19.52 -36.52
N LYS A 109 -4.53 20.60 -36.78
CA LYS A 109 -5.08 21.75 -37.51
C LYS A 109 -4.73 21.53 -38.98
N SER A 110 -5.76 21.28 -39.78
CA SER A 110 -5.76 21.55 -41.22
C SER A 110 -6.56 22.83 -41.44
N HIS A 111 -5.97 23.81 -42.10
CA HIS A 111 -6.61 24.91 -42.83
C HIS A 111 -5.46 25.47 -43.69
N GLU A 112 -5.40 25.04 -44.95
CA GLU A 112 -5.91 25.74 -46.15
C GLU A 112 -4.81 26.61 -46.76
#